data_AF-A0A4P5VJI1-F1
#
_entry.id   AF-A0A4P5VJI1-F1
#
_cell.length_a   1.000
_cell.length_b   1.000
_cell.length_c   1.000
_cell.angle_alpha   90.00
_cell.angle_beta   90.00
_cell.angle_gamma   90.00
#
_symmetry.space_group_name_H-M   'P 1'
#
loop_
_entity.id
_entity.type
_entity.pdbx_description
1 polymer ?
#
loop_
_entity_poly.entity_id
_entity_poly.type
_entity_poly.pdbx_seq_one_letter_code
_entity_poly.pdbx_strand_id
1 'polypeptide(L)'
;MAFQRHWERQAFIAGGGDHRAPAQFLDDFMAGRESVEAGNRDGDGSPSEDLIKIVQPSYLPGVRLGRLDHCLPAPMVAAIREALPHFAKKIRGFGMAGALLTGVETRTSSPLRISRQGETLQSLNTPGLFPAGEGAGYAGGILSAAIDGIKVAEALALNPPLLQPPAARDGSACDQA
;
A
#
# COMPACT_ATOMS: atom_id res chain seq x y z
N MET A 1 -2.19 7.19 8.75
CA MET A 1 -2.20 8.06 7.54
C MET A 1 -0.95 8.91 7.37
N ALA A 2 -0.58 9.79 8.32
CA ALA A 2 0.59 10.70 8.14
C ALA A 2 1.90 9.96 7.83
N PHE A 3 2.13 8.82 8.49
CA PHE A 3 3.30 7.96 8.25
C PHE A 3 3.40 7.43 6.82
N GLN A 4 2.30 6.93 6.23
CA GLN A 4 2.29 6.47 4.83
C GLN A 4 2.59 7.62 3.88
N ARG A 5 1.91 8.76 4.04
CA ARG A 5 2.11 9.95 3.21
C ARG A 5 3.54 10.48 3.25
N HIS A 6 4.21 10.36 4.40
CA HIS A 6 5.61 10.74 4.53
C HIS A 6 6.49 9.90 3.60
N TRP A 7 6.37 8.58 3.64
CA TRP A 7 7.19 7.67 2.83
C TRP A 7 6.80 7.66 1.34
N GLU A 8 5.52 7.81 1.02
CA GLU A 8 5.05 8.07 -0.35
C GLU A 8 5.71 9.33 -0.93
N ARG A 9 5.84 10.40 -0.12
CA ARG A 9 6.53 11.63 -0.54
C ARG A 9 8.03 11.43 -0.74
N GLN A 10 8.70 10.70 0.15
CA GLN A 10 10.13 10.39 -0.02
C GLN A 10 10.37 9.60 -1.30
N ALA A 11 9.54 8.60 -1.58
CA ALA A 11 9.62 7.82 -2.81
C ALA A 11 9.34 8.67 -4.05
N PHE A 12 8.36 9.57 -4.01
CA PHE A 12 8.11 10.50 -5.12
C PHE A 12 9.32 11.40 -5.42
N ILE A 13 9.99 11.91 -4.38
CA ILE A 13 11.21 12.72 -4.52
C ILE A 13 12.35 11.87 -5.09
N ALA A 14 12.57 10.68 -4.55
CA ALA A 14 13.61 9.75 -5.02
C ALA A 14 13.37 9.31 -6.48
N GLY A 15 12.09 9.20 -6.89
CA GLY A 15 11.67 8.93 -8.26
C GLY A 15 11.89 10.10 -9.23
N GLY A 16 12.26 11.28 -8.74
CA GLY A 16 12.50 12.48 -9.56
C GLY A 16 11.33 13.46 -9.63
N GLY A 17 10.25 13.25 -8.87
CA GLY A 17 9.12 14.17 -8.79
C GLY A 17 8.22 14.20 -10.03
N ASP A 18 8.37 13.25 -10.96
CA ASP A 18 7.61 13.13 -12.21
C ASP A 18 6.82 11.82 -12.29
N HIS A 19 6.45 11.27 -11.14
CA HIS A 19 5.71 10.02 -10.97
C HIS A 19 6.43 8.74 -11.42
N ARG A 20 7.68 8.80 -11.87
CA ARG A 20 8.50 7.58 -11.93
C ARG A 20 8.73 7.03 -10.53
N ALA A 21 8.77 5.71 -10.40
CA ALA A 21 9.09 5.07 -9.12
C ALA A 21 10.62 5.00 -8.92
N PRO A 22 11.13 5.20 -7.70
CA PRO A 22 12.53 4.88 -7.43
C PRO A 22 12.75 3.39 -7.57
N ALA A 23 13.88 2.97 -8.13
CA ALA A 23 14.24 1.56 -8.25
C ALA A 23 15.71 1.35 -7.92
N GLN A 24 16.05 0.14 -7.48
CA GLN A 24 17.42 -0.22 -7.10
C GLN A 24 17.64 -1.70 -7.40
N PHE A 25 18.80 -2.03 -7.97
CA PHE A 25 19.18 -3.42 -8.13
C PHE A 25 19.36 -4.07 -6.77
N LEU A 26 18.97 -5.33 -6.66
CA LEU A 26 19.02 -6.10 -5.43
C LEU A 26 20.44 -6.12 -4.84
N ASP A 27 21.46 -6.33 -5.66
CA ASP A 27 22.85 -6.40 -5.21
C ASP A 27 23.34 -5.06 -4.64
N ASP A 28 22.96 -3.95 -5.27
CA ASP A 28 23.27 -2.60 -4.79
C ASP A 28 22.50 -2.26 -3.50
N PHE A 29 21.22 -2.68 -3.41
CA PHE A 29 20.43 -2.53 -2.20
C PHE A 29 21.03 -3.29 -1.02
N MET A 30 21.49 -4.53 -1.25
CA MET A 30 22.17 -5.35 -0.25
C MET A 30 23.52 -4.74 0.18
N ALA A 31 24.24 -4.14 -0.75
CA ALA A 31 25.52 -3.48 -0.47
C ALA A 31 25.41 -2.04 0.07
N GLY A 32 24.20 -1.47 0.11
CA GLY A 32 23.99 -0.07 0.52
C GLY A 32 24.59 0.95 -0.43
N ARG A 33 24.62 0.63 -1.74
CA ARG A 33 25.17 1.48 -2.81
C ARG A 33 24.08 1.94 -3.76
N GLU A 34 24.32 3.04 -4.46
CA GLU A 34 23.38 3.55 -5.46
C GLU A 34 23.42 2.75 -6.75
N SER A 35 22.24 2.42 -7.30
CA SER A 35 22.13 1.89 -8.66
C SER A 35 22.18 3.03 -9.66
N VAL A 36 22.99 2.88 -10.69
CA VAL A 36 23.15 3.87 -11.78
C VAL A 36 23.00 3.16 -13.12
N GLU A 37 22.61 3.94 -14.14
CA GLU A 37 22.58 3.47 -15.53
C GLU A 37 24.00 3.18 -16.05
N ALA A 38 24.11 2.32 -17.06
CA ALA A 38 25.38 1.97 -17.64
C ALA A 38 26.05 3.16 -18.33
N GLY A 39 27.37 3.27 -18.15
CA GLY A 39 28.18 4.37 -18.67
C GLY A 39 28.72 5.32 -17.60
N ASN A 40 28.15 5.32 -16.39
CA ASN A 40 28.56 6.21 -15.28
C ASN A 40 29.33 5.50 -14.14
N ARG A 41 29.79 4.26 -14.33
CA ARG A 41 30.66 3.56 -13.35
C ARG A 41 32.08 3.44 -13.92
N ASP A 42 33.02 4.16 -13.33
CA ASP A 42 34.45 4.01 -13.64
C ASP A 42 34.96 2.63 -13.14
N GLY A 43 35.30 1.74 -14.08
CA GLY A 43 36.42 0.81 -13.94
C GLY A 43 36.33 -0.45 -13.05
N ASP A 44 35.22 -0.75 -12.37
CA ASP A 44 35.17 -1.93 -11.46
C ASP A 44 34.63 -3.25 -12.07
N GLY A 45 34.17 -3.22 -13.33
CA GLY A 45 33.67 -4.41 -14.03
C GLY A 45 32.22 -4.81 -13.71
N SER A 46 31.43 -3.96 -13.03
CA SER A 46 30.00 -4.24 -12.78
C SER A 46 29.12 -4.05 -14.03
N PRO A 47 28.29 -5.05 -14.40
CA PRO A 47 27.49 -5.02 -15.63
C PRO A 47 26.22 -4.20 -15.42
N SER A 48 26.00 -3.14 -16.19
CA SER A 48 24.84 -2.24 -15.96
C SER A 48 23.88 -2.13 -17.14
N GLU A 49 24.34 -2.37 -18.38
CA GLU A 49 23.45 -2.26 -19.55
C GLU A 49 22.76 -3.58 -19.88
N ASP A 50 23.42 -4.70 -19.59
CA ASP A 50 22.89 -6.04 -19.86
C ASP A 50 21.93 -6.53 -18.77
N LEU A 51 22.01 -6.01 -17.53
CA LEU A 51 21.12 -6.43 -16.44
C LEU A 51 19.69 -5.86 -16.54
N ILE A 52 19.51 -4.63 -17.05
CA ILE A 52 18.17 -4.06 -17.32
C ILE A 52 17.45 -4.87 -18.42
N LYS A 53 18.19 -5.51 -19.33
CA LYS A 53 17.61 -6.38 -20.37
C LYS A 53 17.04 -7.67 -19.79
N ILE A 54 17.51 -8.13 -18.63
CA ILE A 54 17.06 -9.36 -17.99
C ILE A 54 15.75 -9.12 -17.23
N VAL A 55 15.66 -8.04 -16.45
CA VAL A 55 14.46 -7.68 -15.69
C VAL A 55 14.03 -6.26 -16.06
N GLN A 56 13.04 -6.17 -16.95
CA GLN A 56 12.49 -4.90 -17.37
C GLN A 56 11.48 -4.38 -16.33
N PRO A 57 11.60 -3.11 -15.88
CA PRO A 57 10.65 -2.52 -14.95
C PRO A 57 9.26 -2.41 -15.62
N SER A 58 8.24 -2.94 -14.96
CA SER A 58 6.86 -2.92 -15.45
C SER A 58 6.05 -1.71 -14.98
N TYR A 59 6.53 -1.00 -13.97
CA TYR A 59 5.85 0.18 -13.44
C TYR A 59 5.85 1.32 -14.47
N LEU A 60 4.66 1.84 -14.79
CA LEU A 60 4.46 3.02 -15.62
C LEU A 60 4.21 4.25 -14.73
N PRO A 61 4.74 5.44 -15.06
CA PRO A 61 5.36 5.86 -16.34
C PRO A 61 6.79 5.37 -16.57
N GLY A 62 7.43 4.78 -15.56
CA GLY A 62 8.78 4.26 -15.62
C GLY A 62 9.44 4.30 -14.24
N VAL A 63 10.72 3.95 -14.18
CA VAL A 63 11.49 3.97 -12.92
C VAL A 63 12.69 4.91 -13.04
N ARG A 64 13.21 5.34 -11.90
CA ARG A 64 14.47 6.06 -11.77
C ARG A 64 15.40 5.27 -10.85
N LEU A 65 16.57 4.88 -11.35
CA LEU A 65 17.55 4.19 -10.53
C LEU A 65 18.08 5.12 -9.44
N GLY A 66 18.29 4.56 -8.24
CA GLY A 66 18.76 5.30 -7.08
C GLY A 66 18.87 4.42 -5.84
N ARG A 67 18.67 5.03 -4.67
CA ARG A 67 18.70 4.36 -3.36
C ARG A 67 17.31 4.30 -2.71
N LEU A 68 16.86 3.09 -2.39
CA LEU A 68 15.58 2.85 -1.72
C LEU A 68 15.64 2.95 -0.19
N ASP A 69 16.83 2.91 0.41
CA ASP A 69 16.96 3.00 1.87
C ASP A 69 16.63 4.38 2.45
N HIS A 70 16.53 5.41 1.60
CA HIS A 70 15.97 6.71 1.96
C HIS A 70 14.44 6.79 1.84
N CYS A 71 13.80 5.75 1.30
CA CYS A 71 12.35 5.71 1.08
C CYS A 71 11.60 4.88 2.14
N LEU A 72 12.32 4.31 3.12
CA LEU A 72 11.74 3.48 4.18
C LEU A 72 12.43 3.76 5.52
N PRO A 73 11.76 3.49 6.67
CA PRO A 73 12.42 3.53 7.97
C PRO A 73 13.60 2.57 8.04
N ALA A 74 14.69 2.98 8.69
CA ALA A 74 15.90 2.15 8.84
C ALA A 74 15.62 0.73 9.38
N PRO A 75 14.73 0.51 10.37
CA PRO A 75 14.40 -0.85 10.82
C PRO A 75 13.77 -1.73 9.73
N MET A 76 12.97 -1.15 8.83
CA MET A 76 12.36 -1.88 7.72
C MET A 76 13.41 -2.25 6.67
N VAL A 77 14.32 -1.33 6.34
CA VAL A 77 15.44 -1.60 5.43
C VAL A 77 16.30 -2.76 5.96
N ALA A 78 16.64 -2.73 7.25
CA ALA A 78 17.40 -3.79 7.90
C ALA A 78 16.68 -5.16 7.83
N ALA A 79 15.39 -5.19 8.17
CA ALA A 79 14.58 -6.41 8.09
C ALA A 79 14.46 -6.97 6.66
N ILE A 80 14.31 -6.09 5.65
CA ILE A 80 14.28 -6.51 4.24
C ILE A 80 15.63 -7.12 3.83
N ARG A 81 16.76 -6.47 4.16
CA ARG A 81 18.10 -7.00 3.89
C ARG A 81 18.35 -8.34 4.57
N GLU A 82 17.80 -8.55 5.77
CA GLU A 82 17.87 -9.84 6.45
C GLU A 82 17.00 -10.91 5.74
N ALA A 83 15.80 -10.55 5.31
CA ALA A 83 14.83 -11.49 4.73
C ALA A 83 15.21 -11.97 3.31
N LEU A 84 15.78 -11.10 2.48
CA LEU A 84 16.09 -11.40 1.06
C LEU A 84 17.00 -12.64 0.89
N PRO A 85 18.12 -12.80 1.62
CA PRO A 85 18.93 -14.02 1.57
C PRO A 85 18.17 -15.29 1.98
N HIS A 86 17.22 -15.18 2.92
CA HIS A 86 16.40 -16.33 3.33
C HIS A 86 15.45 -16.77 2.21
N PHE A 87 14.87 -15.84 1.46
CA PHE A 87 14.05 -16.15 0.29
C PHE A 87 14.88 -16.74 -0.85
N ALA A 88 16.08 -16.22 -1.10
CA ALA A 88 16.99 -16.75 -2.12
C ALA A 88 17.36 -18.23 -1.90
N LYS A 89 17.44 -18.68 -0.64
CA LYS A 89 17.67 -20.10 -0.30
C LYS A 89 16.44 -20.98 -0.54
N LYS A 90 15.23 -20.42 -0.45
CA LYS A 90 13.96 -21.15 -0.59
C LYS A 90 13.44 -21.18 -2.03
N ILE A 91 13.69 -20.11 -2.78
CA ILE A 91 13.15 -19.89 -4.13
C ILE A 91 14.34 -19.68 -5.07
N ARG A 92 14.60 -20.68 -5.91
CA ARG A 92 15.66 -20.62 -6.92
C ARG A 92 15.43 -19.40 -7.83
N GLY A 93 16.44 -18.55 -7.95
CA GLY A 93 16.40 -17.35 -8.80
C GLY A 93 15.82 -16.10 -8.14
N PHE A 94 15.35 -16.17 -6.89
CA PHE A 94 14.80 -14.99 -6.20
C PHE A 94 15.81 -13.84 -6.05
N GLY A 95 17.09 -14.16 -5.86
CA GLY A 95 18.19 -13.19 -5.83
C GLY A 95 19.10 -13.26 -7.05
N MET A 96 18.54 -13.45 -8.25
CA MET A 96 19.34 -13.49 -9.47
C MET A 96 20.00 -12.13 -9.78
N ALA A 97 21.13 -12.17 -10.50
CA ALA A 97 21.76 -10.96 -11.01
C ALA A 97 20.78 -10.15 -11.86
N GLY A 98 20.72 -8.84 -11.64
CA GLY A 98 19.78 -7.95 -12.31
C GLY A 98 18.36 -7.92 -11.71
N ALA A 99 18.10 -8.65 -10.61
CA ALA A 99 16.85 -8.48 -9.87
C ALA A 99 16.67 -7.02 -9.43
N LEU A 100 15.47 -6.49 -9.62
CA LEU A 100 15.16 -5.07 -9.43
C LEU A 100 14.09 -4.88 -8.35
N LEU A 101 14.39 -4.04 -7.36
CA LEU A 101 13.44 -3.55 -6.37
C LEU A 101 12.83 -2.24 -6.88
N THR A 102 11.51 -2.08 -6.79
CA THR A 102 10.80 -0.91 -7.32
C THR A 102 9.85 -0.32 -6.28
N GLY A 103 9.91 1.00 -6.09
CA GLY A 103 8.98 1.79 -5.32
C GLY A 103 8.95 1.47 -3.82
N VAL A 104 7.86 1.91 -3.18
CA VAL A 104 7.51 1.58 -1.79
C VAL A 104 6.04 1.18 -1.72
N GLU A 105 5.76 -0.01 -1.22
CA GLU A 105 4.41 -0.52 -1.06
C GLU A 105 3.86 -0.11 0.31
N THR A 106 3.02 0.92 0.35
CA THR A 106 2.63 1.59 1.62
C THR A 106 1.18 1.36 2.03
N ARG A 107 0.36 0.75 1.17
CA ARG A 107 -1.09 0.57 1.36
C ARG A 107 -1.51 -0.89 1.27
N THR A 108 -0.81 -1.75 2.04
CA THR A 108 -1.11 -3.19 2.12
C THR A 108 -2.37 -3.51 2.90
N SER A 109 -2.77 -2.64 3.82
CA SER A 109 -4.03 -2.70 4.56
C SER A 109 -4.39 -1.33 5.13
N SER A 110 -5.62 -1.17 5.64
CA SER A 110 -6.00 0.09 6.29
C SER A 110 -5.14 0.36 7.53
N PRO A 111 -4.59 1.59 7.65
CA PRO A 111 -3.78 1.97 8.81
C PRO A 111 -4.63 2.28 10.05
N LEU A 112 -5.95 2.03 9.99
CA LEU A 112 -6.93 2.42 11.00
C LEU A 112 -7.98 1.31 11.11
N ARG A 113 -8.61 1.24 12.29
CA ARG A 113 -9.79 0.41 12.53
C ARG A 113 -10.93 1.31 12.98
N ILE A 114 -12.02 1.34 12.23
CA ILE A 114 -13.22 2.09 12.61
C ILE A 114 -14.09 1.14 13.44
N SER A 115 -13.98 1.22 14.76
CA SER A 115 -14.62 0.26 15.66
C SER A 115 -16.13 0.18 15.47
N ARG A 116 -16.62 -1.06 15.34
CA ARG A 116 -18.03 -1.41 15.26
C ARG A 116 -18.38 -2.50 16.27
N GLN A 117 -19.64 -2.54 16.71
CA GLN A 117 -20.18 -3.54 17.62
C GLN A 117 -20.10 -4.94 17.00
N GLY A 118 -19.91 -5.97 17.83
CA GLY A 118 -19.73 -7.34 17.34
C GLY A 118 -20.97 -7.95 16.69
N GLU A 119 -22.15 -7.70 17.28
CA GLU A 119 -23.41 -8.30 16.84
C GLU A 119 -24.11 -7.47 15.77
N THR A 120 -24.32 -6.17 16.04
CA THR A 120 -25.08 -5.28 15.14
C THR A 120 -24.23 -4.76 13.97
N LEU A 121 -22.90 -4.88 14.07
CA LEU A 121 -21.93 -4.32 13.12
C LEU A 121 -22.00 -2.79 12.94
N GLN A 122 -22.70 -2.08 13.82
CA GLN A 122 -22.79 -0.62 13.80
C GLN A 122 -21.61 0.04 14.51
N SER A 123 -21.27 1.28 14.12
CA SER A 123 -20.30 2.12 14.81
C SER A 123 -20.62 2.21 16.31
N LEU A 124 -19.59 2.20 17.15
CA LEU A 124 -19.76 2.27 18.61
C LEU A 124 -20.44 3.57 19.09
N ASN A 125 -20.31 4.66 18.34
CA ASN A 125 -20.75 5.99 18.76
C ASN A 125 -21.72 6.68 17.79
N THR A 126 -22.05 6.05 16.66
CA THR A 126 -22.89 6.63 15.61
C THR A 126 -23.89 5.58 15.13
N PRO A 127 -25.07 5.48 15.76
CA PRO A 127 -26.11 4.55 15.34
C PRO A 127 -26.49 4.76 13.86
N GLY A 128 -26.71 3.67 13.12
CA GLY A 128 -26.99 3.68 11.69
C GLY A 128 -25.77 3.77 10.77
N LEU A 129 -24.56 3.99 11.31
CA LEU A 129 -23.32 3.90 10.54
C LEU A 129 -22.72 2.49 10.63
N PHE A 130 -22.38 1.87 9.49
CA PHE A 130 -21.83 0.51 9.43
C PHE A 130 -20.43 0.51 8.79
N PRO A 131 -19.35 0.58 9.58
CA PRO A 131 -17.99 0.45 9.05
C PRO A 131 -17.77 -0.95 8.45
N ALA A 132 -17.31 -1.02 7.19
CA ALA A 132 -17.16 -2.28 6.47
C ALA A 132 -15.90 -2.33 5.59
N GLY A 133 -15.47 -3.55 5.25
CA GLY A 133 -14.40 -3.82 4.29
C GLY A 133 -13.01 -3.37 4.77
N GLU A 134 -12.09 -3.28 3.80
CA GLU A 134 -10.69 -2.98 4.09
C GLU A 134 -10.51 -1.57 4.64
N GLY A 135 -11.21 -0.58 4.10
CA GLY A 135 -11.12 0.81 4.56
C GLY A 135 -11.45 0.98 6.05
N ALA A 136 -12.44 0.23 6.56
CA ALA A 136 -12.77 0.21 7.99
C ALA A 136 -11.84 -0.69 8.83
N GLY A 137 -10.96 -1.45 8.17
CA GLY A 137 -10.00 -2.36 8.77
C GLY A 137 -10.53 -3.78 9.02
N TYR A 138 -11.68 -4.18 8.45
CA TYR A 138 -12.36 -5.47 8.69
C TYR A 138 -12.09 -6.54 7.61
N ALA A 139 -11.33 -6.20 6.57
CA ALA A 139 -10.94 -7.09 5.49
C ALA A 139 -9.52 -6.77 5.01
N GLY A 140 -8.92 -7.66 4.22
CA GLY A 140 -7.56 -7.51 3.68
C GLY A 140 -7.43 -7.97 2.22
N GLY A 141 -8.52 -7.98 1.48
CA GLY A 141 -8.56 -8.41 0.08
C GLY A 141 -9.99 -8.60 -0.43
N ILE A 142 -10.13 -8.75 -1.74
CA ILE A 142 -11.42 -8.73 -2.47
C ILE A 142 -12.45 -9.67 -1.83
N LEU A 143 -12.11 -10.95 -1.67
CA LEU A 143 -13.05 -11.94 -1.14
C LEU A 143 -13.46 -11.63 0.30
N SER A 144 -12.50 -11.29 1.16
CA SER A 144 -12.78 -10.95 2.56
C SER A 144 -13.63 -9.68 2.68
N ALA A 145 -13.44 -8.70 1.80
CA ALA A 145 -14.21 -7.46 1.77
C ALA A 145 -15.65 -7.72 1.30
N ALA A 146 -15.83 -8.59 0.29
CA ALA A 146 -17.15 -9.01 -0.16
C ALA A 146 -17.91 -9.76 0.95
N ILE A 147 -17.26 -10.70 1.65
CA ILE A 147 -17.85 -11.42 2.78
C ILE A 147 -18.25 -10.45 3.89
N ASP A 148 -17.39 -9.48 4.23
CA ASP A 148 -17.71 -8.46 5.23
C ASP A 148 -18.89 -7.59 4.80
N GLY A 149 -18.95 -7.23 3.52
CA GLY A 149 -20.06 -6.49 2.92
C GLY A 149 -21.39 -7.24 3.02
N ILE A 150 -21.41 -8.56 2.75
CA ILE A 150 -22.61 -9.39 2.91
C ILE A 150 -23.09 -9.38 4.37
N LYS A 151 -22.18 -9.61 5.32
CA LYS A 151 -22.52 -9.59 6.76
C LYS A 151 -23.10 -8.25 7.21
N VAL A 152 -22.52 -7.14 6.74
CA VAL A 152 -23.01 -5.80 7.05
C VAL A 152 -24.38 -5.55 6.41
N ALA A 153 -24.60 -6.00 5.17
CA ALA A 153 -25.90 -5.91 4.52
C ALA A 153 -26.97 -6.73 5.25
N GLU A 154 -26.65 -7.94 5.70
CA GLU A 154 -27.53 -8.77 6.53
C GLU A 154 -27.85 -8.10 7.88
N ALA A 155 -26.84 -7.55 8.56
CA ALA A 155 -27.02 -6.84 9.82
C ALA A 155 -27.88 -5.58 9.66
N LEU A 156 -27.72 -4.85 8.55
CA LEU A 156 -28.58 -3.73 8.20
C LEU A 156 -30.02 -4.19 7.97
N ALA A 157 -30.22 -5.27 7.20
CA ALA A 157 -31.54 -5.82 6.91
C ALA A 157 -32.32 -6.24 8.16
N LEU A 158 -31.61 -6.76 9.18
CA LEU A 158 -32.16 -7.15 10.47
C LEU A 158 -32.43 -5.99 11.43
N ASN A 159 -32.19 -4.73 11.03
CA ASN A 159 -32.52 -3.53 11.80
C ASN A 159 -33.61 -2.68 11.10
N PRO A 160 -34.89 -3.10 11.11
CA PRO A 160 -36.00 -2.40 10.45
C PRO A 160 -36.13 -0.89 10.74
N PRO A 161 -35.87 -0.39 11.97
CA PRO A 161 -35.94 1.05 12.25
C PRO A 161 -34.96 1.89 11.42
N LEU A 162 -33.85 1.32 10.98
CA LEU A 162 -32.84 1.99 10.15
C LEU A 162 -33.19 1.98 8.65
N LEU A 163 -34.18 1.17 8.25
CA LEU A 163 -34.67 1.08 6.87
C LEU A 163 -35.92 1.95 6.64
N GLN A 164 -36.48 2.54 7.70
CA GLN A 164 -37.59 3.45 7.55
C GLN A 164 -37.08 4.79 6.97
N PRO A 165 -37.75 5.34 5.94
CA PRO A 165 -37.46 6.71 5.54
C PRO A 165 -37.65 7.63 6.75
N PRO A 166 -36.86 8.71 6.87
CA PRO A 166 -37.09 9.67 7.95
C PRO A 166 -38.56 10.06 7.94
N ALA A 167 -39.19 10.04 9.12
CA ALA A 167 -40.58 10.47 9.27
C ALA A 167 -40.76 11.78 8.52
N ALA A 168 -41.76 11.85 7.63
CA ALA A 168 -42.09 13.07 6.92
C ALA A 168 -42.18 14.17 7.97
N ARG A 169 -41.36 15.22 7.84
CA ARG A 169 -41.43 16.37 8.75
C ARG A 169 -42.83 16.92 8.65
N ASP A 170 -43.65 16.59 9.64
CA ASP A 170 -45.01 17.05 9.87
C ASP A 170 -44.92 18.48 10.39
N GLY A 171 -44.67 19.40 9.47
CA GLY A 171 -44.55 20.81 9.78
C GLY A 171 -43.97 21.57 8.61
N SER A 172 -44.85 22.03 7.72
CA SER A 172 -44.56 23.15 6.83
C SER A 172 -44.03 24.30 7.69
N ALA A 173 -42.78 24.70 7.49
CA ALA A 173 -42.23 25.93 8.07
C ALA A 173 -42.98 27.19 7.62
N CYS A 174 -43.91 27.07 6.67
CA CYS A 174 -44.77 28.14 6.19
C CYS A 174 -46.12 28.24 6.93
N ASP A 175 -46.47 27.32 7.83
CA ASP A 175 -47.77 27.35 8.54
C ASP A 175 -47.70 28.09 9.90
N GLN A 176 -46.57 28.76 10.20
CA GLN A 176 -46.38 29.57 11.41
C GLN A 176 -46.20 31.08 11.12
N ALA A 177 -46.70 31.58 9.99
CA ALA A 177 -46.69 33.01 9.64
C ALA A 177 -48.09 33.63 9.75
#